data_AF-K2AW80-F1
#
_entry.id   AF-K2AW80-F1
#
_cell.length_a   1.000
_cell.length_b   1.000
_cell.length_c   1.000
_cell.angle_alpha   90.00
_cell.angle_beta   90.00
_cell.angle_gamma   90.00
#
_symmetry.space_group_name_H-M   'P 1'
#
loop_
_entity.id
_entity.type
_entity.pdbx_description
1 polymer ?
#
loop_
_entity_poly.entity_id
_entity_poly.type
_entity_poly.pdbx_seq_one_letter_code
_entity_poly.pdbx_strand_id
1 'polypeptide(L)'
;MFLVLIWIYTIIMAIVWGFFLVAKIHFYKFRDYSLYIAPVTKFMTIFLLLLTIFWYYQIYQYSTSSWDNNTTTIQDSAIKEIY
;
A
#
# COMPACT_ATOMS: atom_id res chain seq x y z
N MET A 1 2.85 8.64 13.98
CA MET A 1 3.58 7.67 13.12
C MET A 1 2.74 7.23 11.90
N PHE A 2 1.44 6.98 12.04
CA PHE A 2 0.54 6.59 10.94
C PHE A 2 0.59 7.49 9.70
N LEU A 3 0.43 8.82 9.86
CA LEU A 3 0.45 9.75 8.73
C LEU A 3 1.77 9.68 7.95
N VAL A 4 2.91 9.57 8.65
CA VAL A 4 4.24 9.47 8.01
C VAL A 4 4.35 8.19 7.19
N LEU A 5 3.87 7.06 7.72
CA LEU A 5 3.86 5.77 7.03
C LEU A 5 2.97 5.80 5.77
N ILE A 6 1.80 6.45 5.85
CA ILE A 6 0.94 6.65 4.67
C ILE A 6 1.68 7.46 3.61
N TRP A 7 2.26 8.61 3.95
CA TRP A 7 2.92 9.48 2.99
C TRP A 7 4.12 8.81 2.32
N ILE A 8 4.96 8.10 3.08
CA ILE A 8 6.12 7.39 2.53
C ILE A 8 5.67 6.30 1.56
N TYR A 9 4.62 5.56 1.91
CA TYR A 9 4.06 4.51 1.08
C TYR A 9 3.44 5.06 -0.21
N THR A 10 2.68 6.17 -0.12
CA THR A 10 2.11 6.85 -1.28
C THR A 10 3.17 7.26 -2.29
N ILE A 11 4.29 7.83 -1.82
CA ILE A 11 5.40 8.26 -2.70
C ILE A 11 6.04 7.06 -3.40
N ILE A 12 6.33 5.99 -2.67
CA ILE A 12 6.90 4.76 -3.24
C ILE A 12 5.95 4.18 -4.29
N MET A 13 4.65 4.08 -3.99
CA MET A 13 3.67 3.56 -4.94
C MET A 13 3.52 4.47 -6.15
N ALA A 14 3.58 5.79 -6.01
CA ALA A 14 3.56 6.71 -7.14
C ALA A 14 4.75 6.48 -8.09
N ILE A 15 5.94 6.23 -7.55
CA ILE A 15 7.14 5.88 -8.34
C ILE A 15 6.93 4.55 -9.06
N VAL A 16 6.46 3.51 -8.36
CA VAL A 16 6.20 2.18 -8.95
C VAL A 16 5.16 2.28 -10.07
N TRP A 17 4.07 3.02 -9.86
CA TRP A 17 3.05 3.27 -10.88
C TRP A 17 3.62 4.07 -12.07
N GLY A 18 4.49 5.04 -11.82
CA GLY A 18 5.21 5.78 -12.87
C GLY A 18 6.05 4.86 -13.75
N PHE A 19 6.91 4.03 -13.14
CA PHE A 19 7.68 3.02 -13.86
C PHE A 19 6.80 2.04 -14.63
N PHE A 20 5.71 1.59 -14.03
CA PHE A 20 4.78 0.67 -14.68
C PHE A 20 4.08 1.30 -15.90
N LEU A 21 3.70 2.58 -15.83
CA LEU A 21 3.15 3.31 -16.98
C LEU A 21 4.16 3.44 -18.13
N VAL A 22 5.42 3.73 -17.81
CA VAL A 22 6.50 3.75 -18.81
C VAL A 22 6.73 2.35 -19.38
N ALA A 23 6.76 1.30 -18.56
CA ALA A 23 6.87 -0.07 -19.05
C ALA A 23 5.69 -0.43 -19.98
N LYS A 24 4.47 -0.04 -19.62
CA LYS A 24 3.26 -0.25 -20.42
C LYS A 24 3.34 0.46 -21.77
N ILE A 25 3.83 1.70 -21.85
CA ILE A 25 4.00 2.39 -23.14
C ILE A 25 5.02 1.65 -24.02
N HIS A 26 6.10 1.15 -23.39
CA HIS A 26 7.15 0.44 -24.07
C HIS A 26 6.68 -0.93 -24.59
N PHE A 27 5.87 -1.64 -23.82
CA PHE A 27 5.23 -2.88 -24.24
C PHE A 27 4.18 -2.67 -25.33
N TYR A 28 3.48 -1.54 -25.33
CA TYR A 28 2.51 -1.21 -26.37
C TYR A 28 3.18 -1.08 -27.75
N LYS A 29 4.42 -0.58 -27.81
CA LYS A 29 5.23 -0.55 -29.05
C LYS A 29 5.49 -1.95 -29.62
N PHE A 30 5.52 -2.97 -28.77
CA PHE A 30 5.75 -4.37 -29.17
C PHE A 30 4.49 -5.22 -29.23
N ARG A 31 3.31 -4.60 -29.17
CA ARG A 31 2.02 -5.33 -29.13
C ARG A 31 1.84 -6.26 -30.32
N ASP A 32 2.35 -5.88 -31.50
CA ASP A 32 2.18 -6.67 -32.72
C ASP A 32 3.14 -7.87 -32.80
N TYR A 33 4.15 -7.93 -31.90
CA TYR A 33 5.12 -9.03 -31.83
C TYR A 33 4.68 -10.16 -30.89
N SER A 34 3.70 -9.94 -30.02
CA SER A 34 3.19 -10.99 -29.14
C SER A 34 1.76 -10.72 -28.67
N LEU A 35 0.88 -11.68 -28.96
CA LEU A 35 -0.53 -11.69 -28.57
C LEU A 35 -0.72 -11.66 -27.04
N TYR A 36 0.28 -12.08 -26.27
CA TYR A 36 0.19 -12.21 -24.82
C TYR A 36 0.63 -10.94 -24.06
N ILE A 37 1.33 -10.01 -24.70
CA ILE A 37 1.81 -8.78 -24.04
C ILE A 37 0.63 -7.96 -23.52
N ALA A 38 -0.40 -7.76 -24.34
CA ALA A 38 -1.58 -6.98 -23.94
C ALA A 38 -2.34 -7.57 -22.73
N PRO A 39 -2.74 -8.86 -22.73
CA PRO A 39 -3.45 -9.43 -21.57
C PRO A 39 -2.58 -9.51 -20.31
N VAL A 40 -1.28 -9.85 -20.43
CA VAL A 40 -0.37 -9.89 -19.28
C VAL A 40 -0.20 -8.52 -18.66
N THR A 41 -0.02 -7.47 -19.46
CA THR A 41 0.12 -6.10 -18.95
C THR A 41 -1.17 -5.63 -18.25
N LYS A 42 -2.34 -6.01 -18.77
CA LYS A 42 -3.64 -5.75 -18.11
C LYS A 42 -3.75 -6.46 -16.77
N PHE A 43 -3.41 -7.75 -16.73
CA PHE A 43 -3.41 -8.53 -15.50
C PHE A 43 -2.46 -7.94 -14.46
N MET A 44 -1.25 -7.57 -14.87
CA MET A 44 -0.28 -6.89 -13.99
C MET A 44 -0.79 -5.55 -13.46
N THR A 45 -1.52 -4.79 -14.28
CA THR A 45 -2.14 -3.52 -13.83
C THR A 45 -3.15 -3.79 -12.71
N ILE A 46 -4.02 -4.79 -12.89
CA ILE A 46 -5.04 -5.16 -11.90
C ILE A 46 -4.37 -5.69 -10.62
N PHE A 47 -3.37 -6.55 -10.77
CA PHE A 47 -2.62 -7.10 -9.66
C PHE A 47 -1.93 -6.01 -8.84
N LEU A 48 -1.26 -5.06 -9.51
CA LEU A 48 -0.62 -3.92 -8.86
C LEU A 48 -1.63 -3.04 -8.11
N LEU A 49 -2.82 -2.82 -8.68
CA LEU A 49 -3.90 -2.07 -8.04
C LEU A 49 -4.41 -2.77 -6.78
N LEU A 50 -4.66 -4.08 -6.84
CA LEU A 50 -5.06 -4.87 -5.67
C LEU A 50 -3.99 -4.84 -4.58
N LEU A 51 -2.71 -4.99 -4.96
CA LEU A 51 -1.60 -4.89 -4.03
C LEU A 51 -1.54 -3.50 -3.37
N THR A 52 -1.84 -2.45 -4.14
CA THR A 52 -1.87 -1.08 -3.62
C THR A 52 -2.91 -0.91 -2.52
N ILE A 53 -4.13 -1.39 -2.77
CA ILE A 53 -5.26 -1.33 -1.83
C ILE A 53 -4.97 -2.18 -0.59
N PHE A 54 -4.44 -3.39 -0.78
CA PHE A 54 -4.14 -4.33 0.30
C PHE A 54 -3.15 -3.74 1.31
N TRP A 55 -2.11 -3.07 0.83
CA TRP A 55 -1.13 -2.41 1.70
C TRP A 55 -1.70 -1.22 2.46
N TYR A 56 -2.56 -0.40 1.82
CA TYR A 56 -3.26 0.67 2.55
C TYR A 56 -4.14 0.09 3.67
N TYR A 57 -4.83 -1.01 3.40
CA TYR A 57 -5.63 -1.71 4.42
C TYR A 57 -4.76 -2.22 5.59
N GLN A 58 -3.58 -2.78 5.31
CA GLN A 58 -2.65 -3.19 6.37
C GLN A 58 -2.18 -1.99 7.20
N ILE A 59 -1.75 -0.90 6.56
CA ILE A 59 -1.29 0.31 7.27
C ILE A 59 -2.40 0.86 8.18
N TYR A 60 -3.65 0.83 7.72
CA TYR A 60 -4.81 1.20 8.54
C TYR A 60 -4.99 0.28 9.75
N GLN A 61 -4.96 -1.05 9.56
CA GLN A 61 -5.12 -2.01 10.65
C GLN A 61 -4.01 -1.92 11.70
N TYR A 62 -2.75 -1.77 11.27
CA TYR A 62 -1.62 -1.56 12.18
C TYR A 62 -1.79 -0.29 13.02
N SER A 63 -2.34 0.78 12.43
CA SER A 63 -2.57 2.03 13.15
C SER A 63 -3.69 1.91 14.19
N THR A 64 -4.80 1.26 13.84
CA THR A 64 -5.93 1.05 14.77
C THR A 64 -5.51 0.18 15.94
N SER A 65 -4.86 -0.96 15.68
CA SER A 65 -4.39 -1.84 16.75
C SER A 65 -3.36 -1.16 17.66
N SER A 66 -2.48 -0.32 17.11
CA SER A 66 -1.54 0.48 17.92
C SER A 66 -2.24 1.50 18.82
N TRP A 67 -3.40 2.02 18.44
CA TRP A 67 -4.15 3.00 19.22
C TRP A 67 -4.82 2.35 20.44
N ASP A 68 -5.48 1.21 20.25
CA ASP A 68 -6.20 0.48 21.31
C ASP A 68 -5.25 -0.08 22.40
N ASN A 69 -4.03 -0.44 22.02
CA ASN A 69 -3.04 -0.96 22.95
C ASN A 69 -2.44 0.14 23.85
N ASN A 70 -2.45 1.39 23.39
CA ASN A 70 -1.87 2.53 24.12
C ASN A 70 -2.87 3.14 25.13
N THR A 71 -4.16 3.12 24.81
CA THR A 71 -5.22 3.61 25.71
C THR A 71 -5.39 2.69 26.93
N THR A 72 -5.26 1.38 26.74
CA THR A 72 -5.32 0.38 27.82
C THR A 72 -4.13 0.50 28.78
N THR A 73 -2.91 0.73 28.28
CA THR A 73 -1.73 0.92 29.14
C THR A 73 -1.80 2.19 29.99
N ILE A 74 -2.35 3.29 29.44
CA ILE A 74 -2.54 4.53 30.19
C ILE A 74 -3.58 4.35 31.29
N GLN A 75 -4.67 3.62 31.00
CA GLN A 75 -5.71 3.36 31.99
C GLN A 75 -5.22 2.45 33.14
N ASP A 76 -4.47 1.40 32.83
CA ASP A 76 -3.86 0.54 33.85
C ASP A 76 -2.81 1.26 34.69
N SER A 77 -2.03 2.16 34.08
CA SER A 77 -1.05 2.97 34.82
C SER A 77 -1.73 3.98 35.74
N ALA A 78 -2.82 4.61 35.29
CA ALA A 78 -3.61 5.53 36.12
C ALA A 78 -4.29 4.81 37.30
N ILE A 79 -4.79 3.59 37.10
CA ILE A 79 -5.38 2.78 38.18
C ILE A 79 -4.33 2.39 39.23
N LYS A 80 -3.10 2.13 38.79
CA LYS A 80 -1.99 1.74 39.68
C LYS A 80 -1.42 2.89 40.52
N GLU A 81 -1.55 4.14 40.09
CA GLU A 81 -1.12 5.31 40.89
C GLU A 81 -2.15 5.72 41.94
N ILE A 82 -3.41 5.30 41.80
CA ILE A 82 -4.51 5.64 42.73
C ILE A 82 -4.59 4.66 43.90
N TYR A 83 -3.98 3.47 43.79
CA TYR A 83 -3.95 2.42 44.82
C TYR A 83 -2.61 2.31 45.55
#